data_AF-A0A6L9XGZ4-F1
#
_entry.id   AF-A0A6L9XGZ4-F1
#
_cell.length_a   1.000
_cell.length_b   1.000
_cell.length_c   1.000
_cell.angle_alpha   90.00
_cell.angle_beta   90.00
_cell.angle_gamma   90.00
#
_symmetry.space_group_name_H-M   'P 1'
#
loop_
_entity.id
_entity.type
_entity.pdbx_description
1 polymer ?
#
loop_
_entity_poly.entity_id
_entity_poly.type
_entity_poly.pdbx_seq_one_letter_code
_entity_poly.pdbx_strand_id
1 'polypeptide(L)' 'MEFVPLDAEKAPRGKPRYRDPNNPFNTWVGRGKRPDWLRDYLQSGRDLSEFEIPVEE' A
#
# COMPACT_ATOMS: atom_id res chain seq x y z
N MET A 1 28.14 17.27 -7.04
CA MET A 1 27.36 16.09 -7.44
C MET A 1 26.84 15.44 -6.20
N GLU A 2 25.71 15.92 -5.66
CA GLU A 2 25.08 15.31 -4.49
C GLU A 2 23.56 15.48 -4.64
N PHE A 3 22.93 14.51 -5.32
CA PHE A 3 21.49 14.33 -5.26
C PHE A 3 21.16 13.80 -3.88
N VAL A 4 20.57 14.65 -3.04
CA VAL A 4 20.10 14.28 -1.70
C VAL A 4 18.68 13.73 -1.84
N PRO A 5 18.41 12.43 -1.63
CA PRO A 5 17.03 11.96 -1.53
C PRO A 5 16.59 12.15 -0.08
N LEU A 6 15.91 13.27 0.22
CA LEU A 6 15.33 13.53 1.54
C LEU A 6 13.80 13.36 1.57
N ASP A 7 13.22 12.73 0.56
CA ASP A 7 11.82 12.29 0.61
C ASP A 7 11.79 10.78 0.76
N ALA A 8 12.31 10.29 1.88
CA ALA A 8 11.82 9.03 2.42
C ALA A 8 10.56 9.37 3.21
N GLU A 9 9.50 9.59 2.44
CA GLU A 9 8.10 9.45 2.81
C GLU A 9 7.99 8.54 4.02
N LYS A 10 7.36 9.05 5.09
CA LYS A 10 7.14 8.31 6.33
C LYS A 10 6.49 6.97 6.00
N ALA A 11 7.30 5.94 5.77
CA ALA A 11 6.82 4.59 5.65
C ALA A 11 6.10 4.34 6.99
N PRO A 12 4.79 4.05 6.98
CA PRO A 12 4.09 3.80 8.21
C PRO A 12 4.87 2.71 8.95
N ARG A 13 5.22 2.96 10.22
CA ARG A 13 5.91 2.02 11.12
C ARG A 13 5.04 0.79 11.47
N GLY A 14 4.17 0.38 10.56
CA GLY A 14 3.38 -0.83 10.58
C GLY A 14 3.56 -1.50 9.23
N LYS A 15 3.85 -2.79 9.26
CA LYS A 15 4.05 -3.58 8.05
C LYS A 15 2.82 -3.40 7.13
N PRO A 16 2.99 -2.90 5.89
CA PRO A 16 1.87 -2.70 4.98
C PRO A 16 1.21 -4.04 4.69
N ARG A 17 -0.06 -4.18 5.04
CA ARG A 17 -0.84 -5.40 4.84
C ARG A 17 -1.28 -5.53 3.40
N TYR A 18 -1.52 -4.42 2.71
CA TYR A 18 -1.95 -4.37 1.32
C TYR A 18 -1.05 -3.43 0.52
N ARG A 19 -0.71 -3.79 -0.72
CA ARG A 19 0.04 -2.96 -1.66
C ARG A 19 -0.57 -3.00 -3.04
N ASP A 20 -0.64 -1.83 -3.64
CA ASP A 20 -1.14 -1.65 -5.00
C ASP A 20 -0.07 -2.09 -6.03
N PRO A 21 -0.41 -2.94 -7.02
CA PRO A 21 0.51 -3.40 -8.07
C PRO A 21 0.78 -2.34 -9.15
N ASN A 22 -0.13 -1.40 -9.36
CA ASN A 22 0.02 -0.30 -10.29
C ASN A 22 0.85 0.85 -9.69
N ASN A 23 0.82 1.02 -8.36
CA ASN A 23 1.53 2.07 -7.67
C ASN A 23 2.20 1.56 -6.38
N PRO A 24 3.53 1.36 -6.38
CA PRO A 24 4.24 0.81 -5.22
C PRO A 24 4.25 1.72 -3.99
N PHE A 25 3.89 3.00 -4.14
CA PHE A 25 3.77 3.96 -3.04
C PHE A 25 2.43 3.83 -2.31
N ASN A 26 1.41 3.29 -2.97
CA ASN A 26 0.10 3.04 -2.39
C ASN A 26 0.14 1.75 -1.57
N THR A 27 0.34 1.91 -0.27
CA THR A 27 0.29 0.81 0.70
C THR A 27 -0.77 1.08 1.77
N TRP A 28 -1.51 0.04 2.15
CA TRP A 28 -2.54 0.12 3.18
C TRP A 28 -2.29 -0.93 4.25
N VAL A 29 -2.19 -0.50 5.49
CA VAL A 29 -1.87 -1.37 6.63
C VAL A 29 -3.06 -2.22 7.11
N GLY A 30 -4.20 -2.19 6.42
CA GLY A 30 -5.43 -2.87 6.86
C GLY A 30 -6.09 -2.22 8.08
N ARG A 31 -5.60 -1.05 8.52
CA ARG A 31 -6.16 -0.29 9.64
C ARG A 31 -6.84 0.98 9.11
N GLY A 32 -8.06 1.23 9.58
CA GLY A 32 -8.81 2.46 9.31
C GLY A 32 -9.53 2.47 7.96
N LYS A 33 -9.76 3.68 7.42
CA LYS A 33 -10.51 3.88 6.17
C LYS A 33 -9.74 3.25 5.00
N ARG A 34 -10.43 2.44 4.20
CA ARG A 34 -9.89 1.89 2.95
C ARG A 34 -9.57 3.02 1.98
N PRO A 35 -8.38 3.03 1.35
CA PRO A 35 -8.02 4.01 0.35
C PRO A 35 -8.82 3.79 -0.95
N ASP A 36 -8.89 4.82 -1.78
CA ASP A 36 -9.72 4.80 -2.99
C ASP A 36 -9.23 3.78 -4.04
N TRP A 37 -7.93 3.52 -4.14
CA TRP A 37 -7.40 2.46 -5.00
C TRP A 37 -7.95 1.07 -4.63
N LEU A 38 -8.07 0.79 -3.33
CA LEU A 38 -8.59 -0.48 -2.86
C LEU A 38 -10.09 -0.62 -3.15
N ARG A 39 -10.82 0.50 -3.11
CA ARG A 39 -12.24 0.54 -3.50
C ARG A 39 -12.41 0.34 -5.01
N ASP A 40 -11.54 0.93 -5.81
CA ASP A 40 -11.52 0.80 -7.26
C ASP A 40 -11.26 -0.65 -7.70
N TYR A 41 -10.31 -1.34 -7.05
CA TYR A 41 -10.07 -2.76 -7.29
C TYR A 41 -11.26 -3.63 -6.86
N LEU A 42 -11.82 -3.37 -5.68
CA LEU A 42 -13.04 -4.04 -5.22
C LEU A 42 -14.20 -3.86 -6.22
N GLN A 43 -14.33 -2.67 -6.80
CA GLN A 43 -15.34 -2.38 -7.82
C GLN A 43 -15.03 -3.07 -9.16
N SER A 44 -13.75 -3.21 -9.49
CA SER A 44 -13.27 -3.95 -10.66
C SER A 44 -13.42 -5.48 -10.53
N GLY A 45 -13.95 -5.97 -9.40
CA GLY A 45 -14.14 -7.40 -9.13
C GLY A 45 -12.86 -8.10 -8.67
N ARG A 46 -11.88 -7.36 -8.16
CA ARG A 46 -10.65 -7.91 -7.56
C ARG A 46 -10.83 -8.09 -6.06
N ASP A 47 -10.19 -9.12 -5.54
CA ASP A 47 -10.22 -9.43 -4.11
C ASP A 47 -9.13 -8.66 -3.35
N LEU A 48 -9.46 -8.22 -2.14
CA LEU A 48 -8.51 -7.60 -1.22
C LEU A 48 -7.27 -8.47 -0.99
N SER A 49 -7.45 -9.79 -0.99
CA SER A 49 -6.39 -10.78 -0.80
C SER A 49 -5.34 -10.77 -1.91
N GLU A 50 -5.67 -10.32 -3.13
CA GLU A 50 -4.69 -10.18 -4.22
C GLU A 50 -3.67 -9.06 -3.93
N PHE A 51 -4.13 -8.04 -3.21
CA PHE A 51 -3.30 -6.92 -2.78
C PHE A 51 -2.64 -7.18 -1.44
N GLU A 52 -3.03 -8.24 -0.73
CA GLU A 52 -2.50 -8.55 0.59
C GLU A 52 -1.03 -8.98 0.49
N ILE A 53 -0.13 -8.16 1.03
CA ILE A 53 1.25 -8.56 1.23
C ILE A 53 1.23 -9.50 2.43
N PRO A 54 1.71 -10.75 2.30
CA PRO A 54 1.85 -11.65 3.43
C PRO A 54 2.81 -11.00 4.41
N VAL A 55 2.25 -10.51 5.51
CA VAL A 55 3.04 -10.04 6.62
C VAL A 55 3.39 -11.25 7.47
N GLU A 56 4.57 -11.79 7.22
CA GLU A 56 5.16 -12.69 8.20
C GLU A 56 5.84 -11.85 9.30
N GLU A 57 5.25 -12.00 10.50
CA GLU A 57 5.56 -11.58 11.90
C GLU A 57 5.78 -10.11 12.25
#